data_AF-A0A964L8I8-F1
#
_entry.id   AF-A0A964L8I8-F1
#
_cell.length_a   1.000
_cell.length_b   1.000
_cell.length_c   1.000
_cell.angle_alpha   90.00
_cell.angle_beta   90.00
_cell.angle_gamma   90.00
#
_symmetry.space_group_name_H-M   'P 1'
#
loop_
_entity.id
_entity.type
_entity.pdbx_description
1 polymer ?
#
loop_
_entity_poly.entity_id
_entity_poly.type
_entity_poly.pdbx_seq_one_letter_code
_entity_poly.pdbx_strand_id
1 'polypeptide(L)'
;MVPLFRVKLGWLTAEQGGRKSPISGGRYTPTARFAGEQDQFSVVMEFHQSDGPIPTKGTLRLLFPDVIEIQRRIRPGVDLEIMEGGRIVANCVVESSDVGAAVGAAGS
;
A
#
# COMPACT_ATOMS: atom_id res chain seq x y z
N MET A 1 13.96 -10.70 -4.54
CA MET A 1 12.89 -9.93 -5.23
C MET A 1 12.03 -9.30 -4.16
N VAL A 2 11.76 -7.99 -4.24
CA VAL A 2 10.84 -7.33 -3.28
C VAL A 2 9.43 -7.49 -3.82
N PRO A 3 8.50 -8.12 -3.06
CA PRO A 3 7.09 -8.18 -3.44
C PRO A 3 6.52 -6.82 -3.81
N LEU A 4 5.83 -6.76 -4.95
CA LEU A 4 5.04 -5.59 -5.37
C LEU A 4 3.56 -5.97 -5.31
N PHE A 5 2.75 -5.12 -4.68
CA PHE A 5 1.33 -5.35 -4.50
C PHE A 5 0.55 -4.24 -5.20
N ARG A 6 -0.47 -4.60 -5.98
CA ARG A 6 -1.43 -3.62 -6.50
C ARG A 6 -2.48 -3.36 -5.45
N VAL A 7 -2.80 -2.09 -5.23
CA VAL A 7 -3.70 -1.68 -4.14
C VAL A 7 -4.74 -0.69 -4.62
N LYS A 8 -5.89 -0.73 -3.95
CA LYS A 8 -6.96 0.26 -4.07
C LYS A 8 -7.12 1.01 -2.75
N LEU A 9 -7.31 2.32 -2.83
CA LEU A 9 -7.34 3.23 -1.69
C LEU A 9 -8.70 3.93 -1.57
N GLY A 10 -9.21 3.98 -0.35
CA GLY A 10 -10.29 4.86 0.06
C GLY A 10 -9.76 5.88 1.07
N TRP A 11 -9.44 7.07 0.60
CA TRP A 11 -8.98 8.17 1.45
C TRP A 11 -10.07 8.62 2.40
N LEU A 12 -9.71 8.79 3.68
CA LEU A 12 -10.60 9.40 4.65
C LEU A 12 -10.70 10.91 4.38
N THR A 13 -11.88 11.48 4.61
CA THR A 13 -12.06 12.93 4.56
C THR A 13 -11.34 13.61 5.73
N ALA A 14 -11.17 14.93 5.68
CA ALA A 14 -10.55 15.68 6.77
C ALA A 14 -11.33 15.52 8.09
N GLU A 15 -12.67 15.42 8.02
CA GLU A 15 -13.58 15.22 9.15
C GLU A 15 -13.43 13.82 9.76
N GLN A 16 -13.05 12.84 8.95
CA GLN A 16 -12.76 11.47 9.37
C GLN A 16 -11.32 11.29 9.88
N GLY A 17 -10.54 12.37 9.97
CA GLY A 17 -9.15 12.34 10.43
C GLY A 17 -8.11 12.21 9.31
N GLY A 18 -8.55 12.22 8.05
CA GLY A 18 -7.70 12.10 6.87
C GLY A 18 -6.79 13.30 6.61
N ARG A 19 -6.17 13.30 5.43
CA ARG A 19 -5.29 14.40 5.04
C ARG A 19 -6.11 15.65 4.69
N LYS A 20 -5.64 16.82 5.13
CA LYS A 20 -6.20 18.13 4.73
C LYS A 20 -5.71 18.60 3.36
N SER A 21 -4.66 17.98 2.86
CA SER A 21 -4.03 18.32 1.59
C SER A 21 -3.75 17.03 0.80
N PRO A 22 -3.88 17.06 -0.53
CA PRO A 22 -3.59 15.89 -1.35
C PRO A 22 -2.14 15.42 -1.18
N ILE A 23 -1.86 14.20 -1.63
CA ILE A 23 -0.48 13.73 -1.73
C ILE A 23 0.15 14.43 -2.92
N SER A 24 1.31 15.04 -2.72
CA SER A 24 2.10 15.64 -3.79
C SER A 24 3.02 14.59 -4.41
N GLY A 25 3.00 14.49 -5.74
CA GLY A 25 3.89 13.62 -6.51
C GLY A 25 3.43 12.15 -6.60
N GLY A 26 4.19 11.35 -7.35
CA GLY A 26 3.87 9.96 -7.64
C GLY A 26 4.39 8.96 -6.60
N ARG A 27 5.02 9.41 -5.50
CA ARG A 27 5.59 8.53 -4.48
C ARG A 27 5.25 9.01 -3.08
N TYR A 28 4.86 8.09 -2.22
CA TYR A 28 4.39 8.33 -0.86
C TYR A 28 4.94 7.26 0.09
N THR A 29 5.35 7.65 1.29
CA THR A 29 6.06 6.74 2.24
C THR A 29 5.43 6.73 3.64
N PRO A 30 4.18 6.24 3.78
CA PRO A 30 3.48 6.19 5.06
C PRO A 30 3.88 4.95 5.90
N THR A 31 3.30 4.87 7.10
CA THR A 31 3.16 3.58 7.79
C THR A 31 1.84 2.93 7.40
N ALA A 32 1.76 1.62 7.55
CA ALA A 32 0.53 0.85 7.40
C ALA A 32 0.44 -0.17 8.53
N ARG A 33 -0.77 -0.66 8.78
CA ARG A 33 -1.04 -1.80 9.64
C ARG A 33 -2.13 -2.66 9.04
N PHE A 34 -2.24 -3.92 9.45
CA PHE A 34 -3.41 -4.73 9.14
C PHE A 34 -4.63 -4.13 9.85
N ALA A 35 -5.79 -4.12 9.19
CA ALA A 35 -7.00 -3.52 9.75
C ALA A 35 -7.34 -4.14 11.11
N GLY A 36 -7.59 -3.28 12.12
CA GLY A 36 -7.85 -3.70 13.50
C GLY A 36 -6.62 -4.12 14.33
N GLU A 37 -5.41 -4.11 13.77
CA GLU A 37 -4.18 -4.45 14.51
C GLU A 37 -3.45 -3.21 15.03
N GLN A 38 -2.46 -3.42 15.90
CA GLN A 38 -1.62 -2.34 16.45
C GLN A 38 -0.26 -2.24 15.79
N ASP A 39 0.27 -3.35 15.26
CA ASP A 39 1.61 -3.41 14.69
C ASP A 39 1.68 -2.64 13.37
N GLN A 40 2.58 -1.65 13.33
CA GLN A 40 2.81 -0.81 12.18
C GLN A 40 4.07 -1.21 11.42
N PHE A 41 4.05 -1.03 10.11
CA PHE A 41 5.19 -1.23 9.23
C PHE A 41 5.26 -0.12 8.19
N SER A 42 6.47 0.26 7.79
CA SER A 42 6.68 1.29 6.78
C SER A 42 6.49 0.71 5.37
N VAL A 43 5.75 1.43 4.53
CA VAL A 43 5.52 1.06 3.13
C VAL A 43 5.94 2.18 2.20
N VAL A 44 6.26 1.81 0.97
CA VAL A 44 6.40 2.75 -0.14
C VAL A 44 5.23 2.51 -1.07
N MET A 45 4.51 3.59 -1.38
CA MET A 45 3.42 3.60 -2.33
C MET A 45 3.82 4.44 -3.54
N GLU A 46 3.51 3.92 -4.72
CA GLU A 46 3.78 4.60 -5.99
C GLU A 46 2.47 4.72 -6.77
N PHE A 47 2.21 5.92 -7.28
CA PHE A 47 0.98 6.32 -7.97
C PHE A 47 1.30 6.78 -9.39
N HIS A 48 0.43 6.46 -10.35
CA HIS A 48 0.58 6.98 -11.69
C HIS A 48 0.00 8.41 -11.75
N GLN A 49 0.71 9.32 -12.43
CA GLN A 49 0.33 10.74 -12.48
C GLN A 49 -1.06 11.01 -13.10
N SER A 50 -1.65 10.02 -13.77
CA SER A 50 -2.98 10.10 -14.39
C SER A 50 -4.15 9.82 -13.44
N ASP A 51 -3.92 9.41 -12.18
CA ASP A 51 -4.98 8.94 -11.27
C ASP A 51 -5.86 10.06 -10.66
N GLY A 52 -5.79 11.29 -11.20
CA GLY A 52 -6.53 12.45 -10.74
C GLY A 52 -5.87 13.16 -9.54
N PRO A 53 -6.57 14.12 -8.90
CA PRO A 53 -5.99 14.93 -7.82
C PRO A 53 -5.73 14.14 -6.53
N ILE A 54 -6.39 12.99 -6.35
CA ILE A 54 -6.21 12.08 -5.23
C ILE A 54 -6.14 10.65 -5.78
N PRO A 55 -4.97 9.98 -5.76
CA PRO A 55 -4.81 8.68 -6.39
C PRO A 55 -5.58 7.60 -5.62
N THR A 56 -6.46 6.87 -6.30
CA THR A 56 -7.25 5.78 -5.67
C THR A 56 -6.67 4.39 -5.94
N LYS A 57 -5.63 4.31 -6.76
CA LYS A 57 -4.93 3.08 -7.11
C LYS A 57 -3.43 3.34 -7.11
N GLY A 58 -2.66 2.29 -6.89
CA GLY A 58 -1.20 2.37 -6.96
C GLY A 58 -0.56 1.02 -6.71
N THR A 59 0.75 1.05 -6.52
CA THR A 59 1.51 -0.10 -6.05
C THR A 59 2.03 0.14 -4.64
N LEU A 60 2.21 -0.93 -3.89
CA LEU A 60 2.70 -0.94 -2.52
C LEU A 60 3.84 -1.94 -2.42
N ARG A 61 4.90 -1.56 -1.71
CA ARG A 61 5.98 -2.45 -1.27
C ARG A 61 6.36 -2.11 0.17
N LEU A 62 6.91 -3.07 0.90
CA LEU A 62 7.52 -2.78 2.19
C LEU A 62 8.75 -1.91 2.00
N LEU A 63 8.93 -0.91 2.88
CA LEU A 63 10.16 -0.13 2.91
C LEU A 63 11.35 -1.01 3.33
N PHE A 64 11.11 -1.93 4.26
CA PHE A 64 12.09 -2.92 4.73
C PHE A 64 11.70 -4.31 4.21
N PRO A 65 12.34 -4.81 3.14
CA PRO A 65 11.97 -6.08 2.53
C PRO A 65 12.38 -7.31 3.36
N ASP A 66 13.11 -7.13 4.45
CA ASP A 66 13.57 -8.25 5.28
C ASP A 66 12.53 -8.62 6.36
N VAL A 67 11.41 -7.89 6.44
CA VAL A 67 10.31 -8.17 7.36
C VAL A 67 9.40 -9.27 6.77
N ILE A 68 9.94 -10.49 6.70
CA ILE A 68 9.32 -11.63 6.03
C ILE A 68 7.94 -11.98 6.59
N GLU A 69 7.75 -11.86 7.90
CA GLU A 69 6.46 -12.15 8.53
C GLU A 69 5.34 -11.21 8.05
N ILE A 70 5.62 -9.93 7.85
CA ILE A 70 4.66 -8.99 7.26
C ILE A 70 4.43 -9.33 5.79
N GLN A 71 5.47 -9.61 5.02
CA GLN A 71 5.32 -9.96 3.59
C GLN A 71 4.42 -11.17 3.38
N ARG A 72 4.56 -12.21 4.21
CA ARG A 72 3.76 -13.44 4.11
C ARG A 72 2.27 -13.20 4.34
N ARG A 73 1.94 -12.15 5.09
CA ARG A 73 0.58 -11.77 5.46
C ARG A 73 -0.07 -10.83 4.44
N ILE A 74 0.70 -10.06 3.67
CA ILE A 74 0.15 -9.23 2.58
C ILE A 74 -0.25 -10.13 1.41
N ARG A 75 -1.55 -10.31 1.23
CA ARG A 75 -2.16 -11.18 0.22
C ARG A 75 -3.32 -10.42 -0.46
N PRO A 76 -3.70 -10.77 -1.70
CA PRO A 76 -4.92 -10.26 -2.30
C PRO A 76 -6.13 -10.43 -1.37
N GLY A 77 -6.95 -9.40 -1.26
CA GLY A 77 -8.12 -9.33 -0.37
C GLY A 77 -7.84 -8.85 1.06
N VAL A 78 -6.57 -8.65 1.44
CA VAL A 78 -6.24 -8.12 2.77
C VAL A 78 -6.52 -6.62 2.85
N ASP A 79 -7.16 -6.23 3.95
CA ASP A 79 -7.38 -4.84 4.33
C ASP A 79 -6.21 -4.31 5.16
N LEU A 80 -5.69 -3.17 4.73
CA LEU A 80 -4.67 -2.39 5.39
C LEU A 80 -5.22 -1.01 5.74
N GLU A 81 -4.74 -0.47 6.85
CA GLU A 81 -4.97 0.92 7.23
C GLU A 81 -3.68 1.71 6.99
N ILE A 82 -3.75 2.73 6.13
CA ILE A 82 -2.64 3.63 5.84
C ILE A 82 -2.62 4.74 6.87
N MET A 83 -1.46 4.99 7.45
CA MET A 83 -1.30 5.82 8.63
C MET A 83 -0.27 6.94 8.41
N GLU A 84 -0.49 8.07 9.09
CA GLU A 84 0.49 9.16 9.21
C GLU A 84 0.67 9.52 10.68
N GLY A 85 1.84 9.19 11.24
CA GLY A 85 2.00 9.24 12.69
C GLY A 85 1.00 8.28 13.36
N GLY A 86 0.13 8.81 14.22
CA GLY A 86 -0.83 8.00 14.99
C GLY A 86 -2.25 7.89 14.42
N ARG A 87 -2.52 8.41 13.22
CA ARG A 87 -3.88 8.46 12.66
C ARG A 87 -3.99 7.70 11.33
N ILE A 88 -5.15 7.11 11.08
CA ILE A 88 -5.52 6.52 9.80
C ILE A 88 -5.86 7.64 8.82
N VAL A 89 -5.35 7.55 7.59
CA VAL A 89 -5.62 8.51 6.52
C VAL A 89 -6.29 7.88 5.30
N ALA A 90 -6.20 6.56 5.15
CA ALA A 90 -6.92 5.82 4.12
C ALA A 90 -7.11 4.36 4.51
N ASN A 91 -8.21 3.77 4.03
CA ASN A 91 -8.39 2.33 3.97
C ASN A 91 -7.79 1.82 2.65
N CYS A 92 -7.13 0.68 2.68
CA CYS A 92 -6.39 0.12 1.55
C CYS A 92 -6.74 -1.35 1.40
N VAL A 93 -7.07 -1.78 0.18
CA VAL A 93 -7.30 -3.18 -0.15
C VAL A 93 -6.21 -3.65 -1.10
N VAL A 94 -5.59 -4.77 -0.80
CA VAL A 94 -4.64 -5.42 -1.71
C VAL A 94 -5.41 -6.13 -2.81
N GLU A 95 -5.27 -5.71 -4.06
CA GLU A 95 -5.99 -6.30 -5.20
C GLU A 95 -5.23 -7.48 -5.80
N SER A 96 -3.90 -7.36 -5.94
CA SER A 96 -3.05 -8.42 -6.49
C SER A 96 -1.63 -8.34 -5.97
N SER A 97 -0.87 -9.42 -6.14
CA SER A 97 0.55 -9.48 -5.79
C SER A 97 1.36 -10.00 -6.97
N ASP A 98 2.45 -9.33 -7.32
CA ASP A 98 3.41 -9.80 -8.33
C ASP A 98 4.44 -10.79 -7.73
N VAL A 99 4.08 -11.41 -6.60
CA VAL A 99 4.84 -12.49 -5.96
C VAL A 99 4.63 -13.77 -6.79
N GLY A 100 5.28 -13.87 -7.96
CA GLY A 100 5.19 -15.08 -8.78
C GLY A 100 5.41 -14.96 -10.30
N ALA A 101 5.68 -13.78 -10.88
CA ALA A 101 5.91 -13.67 -12.33
C ALA A 101 7.33 -14.06 -12.79
N ALA A 102 8.01 -14.98 -12.09
CA ALA A 102 9.40 -15.38 -12.38
C ALA A 102 9.61 -16.90 -12.48
N VAL A 103 8.57 -17.67 -12.82
CA VAL A 103 8.71 -19.07 -13.28
C VAL A 103 7.73 -19.29 -14.43
N GLY A 104 8.17 -19.00 -15.66
CA GLY A 104 7.32 -19.25 -16.84
C GLY A 104 7.76 -18.60 -18.17
N ALA A 105 8.96 -18.05 -18.29
CA ALA A 105 9.46 -17.54 -19.58
C ALA A 105 10.95 -17.86 -19.76
N ALA A 106 11.27 -19.16 -19.73
CA ALA A 106 12.50 -19.70 -20.31
C ALA A 106 12.23 -21.17 -20.65
N GLY A 107 11.92 -21.46 -21.91
CA GLY A 107 11.86 -22.83 -22.43
C GLY A 107 10.67 -23.12 -23.33
N SER A 108 10.76 -22.67 -24.58
CA SER A 108 10.35 -23.41 -25.79
C SER A 108 11.05 -22.79 -26.97
#